data_AF-A0A522UF41-F1
#
_entry.id   AF-A0A522UF41-F1
#
_cell.length_a   1.000
_cell.length_b   1.000
_cell.length_c   1.000
_cell.angle_alpha   90.00
_cell.angle_beta   90.00
_cell.angle_gamma   90.00
#
_symmetry.space_group_name_H-M   'P 1'
#
loop_
_entity.id
_entity.type
_entity.pdbx_description
1 polymer ?
#
loop_
_entity_poly.entity_id
_entity_poly.type
_entity_poly.pdbx_seq_one_letter_code
_entity_poly.pdbx_strand_id
1 'polypeptide(L)' 'MLGQKKNMKEAPVLISVSEFLESYNKNMPAGWPKATSALLQKFRDAHTALFTHGDLWSLDQHRKKLMDWLPRNSE' A
#
# COMPACT_ATOMS: atom_id res chain seq x y z
N MET A 1 -5.43 -17.80 19.25
CA MET A 1 -6.04 -18.07 17.94
C MET A 1 -6.52 -16.75 17.34
N LEU A 2 -5.84 -16.25 16.31
CA LEU A 2 -6.29 -15.33 15.24
C LEU A 2 -5.02 -15.07 14.39
N GLY A 3 -4.91 -15.32 13.10
CA GLY A 3 -5.81 -15.88 12.11
C GLY A 3 -5.00 -16.02 10.82
N GLN A 4 -5.29 -17.09 10.09
CA GLN A 4 -5.20 -17.14 8.63
C GLN A 4 -3.82 -16.99 7.99
N LYS A 5 -3.20 -18.16 7.84
CA LYS A 5 -2.42 -18.54 6.66
C LYS A 5 -3.21 -18.14 5.40
N LYS A 6 -2.73 -17.18 4.61
CA LYS A 6 -3.17 -17.00 3.22
C LYS A 6 -1.96 -16.90 2.32
N ASN A 7 -1.49 -18.09 1.95
CA ASN A 7 -0.77 -18.33 0.71
C ASN A 7 -1.74 -17.93 -0.43
N MET A 8 -1.57 -16.76 -1.04
CA MET A 8 -2.45 -16.29 -2.11
C MET A 8 -1.65 -15.82 -3.32
N LYS A 9 -1.41 -16.80 -4.17
CA LYS A 9 -1.37 -16.75 -5.64
C LYS A 9 -1.99 -15.47 -6.21
N GLU A 10 -1.15 -14.62 -6.79
CA GLU A 10 -1.27 -14.04 -8.15
C GLU A 10 -2.63 -13.51 -8.65
N ALA A 11 -3.52 -13.05 -7.77
CA ALA A 11 -4.64 -12.19 -8.13
C ALA A 11 -4.40 -10.78 -7.55
N PRO A 12 -4.80 -9.69 -8.23
CA PRO A 12 -4.69 -8.34 -7.68
C PRO A 12 -5.60 -8.23 -6.45
N VAL A 13 -5.02 -8.47 -5.26
CA VAL A 13 -5.74 -8.34 -4.00
C VAL A 13 -5.99 -6.85 -3.77
N LEU A 14 -7.26 -6.46 -3.96
CA LEU A 14 -7.79 -5.17 -3.56
C LEU A 14 -8.08 -5.21 -2.07
N ILE A 15 -7.32 -4.46 -1.29
CA ILE A 15 -7.45 -4.38 0.18
C ILE A 15 -7.74 -2.95 0.60
N SER A 16 -8.22 -2.77 1.82
CA SER A 16 -8.44 -1.45 2.42
C SER A 16 -7.10 -0.76 2.72
N VAL A 17 -7.11 0.58 2.81
CA VAL A 17 -5.91 1.38 3.13
C VAL A 17 -5.20 0.90 4.41
N SER A 18 -5.95 0.49 5.43
CA SER A 18 -5.39 -0.01 6.70
C SER A 18 -4.66 -1.35 6.54
N GLU A 19 -5.24 -2.29 5.78
CA GLU A 19 -4.56 -3.56 5.46
C GLU A 19 -3.35 -3.33 4.56
N PHE A 20 -3.45 -2.39 3.60
CA PHE A 20 -2.33 -2.03 2.74
C PHE A 20 -1.20 -1.45 3.56
N LEU A 21 -1.48 -0.51 4.45
CA LEU A 21 -0.51 0.10 5.36
C LEU A 21 0.21 -0.96 6.22
N GLU A 22 -0.54 -1.89 6.81
CA GLU A 22 0.02 -2.94 7.65
C GLU A 22 0.88 -3.91 6.82
N SER A 23 0.35 -4.40 5.70
CA SER A 23 1.05 -5.33 4.81
C SER A 23 2.30 -4.70 4.19
N TYR A 24 2.20 -3.43 3.79
CA TYR A 24 3.32 -2.63 3.29
C TYR A 24 4.39 -2.58 4.37
N ASN A 25 4.12 -1.94 5.51
CA ASN A 25 5.10 -1.76 6.59
C ASN A 25 5.68 -3.09 7.12
N LYS A 26 4.91 -4.17 7.14
CA LYS A 26 5.36 -5.51 7.57
C LYS A 26 6.34 -6.15 6.58
N ASN A 27 6.26 -5.82 5.30
CA ASN A 27 7.13 -6.35 4.24
C ASN A 27 8.27 -5.40 3.85
N MET A 28 8.43 -4.25 4.53
CA MET A 28 9.53 -3.31 4.23
C MET A 28 10.83 -3.75 4.91
N PRO A 29 11.98 -3.65 4.22
CA PRO A 29 13.28 -3.86 4.81
C PRO A 29 13.62 -2.78 5.85
N ALA A 30 14.45 -3.15 6.83
CA ALA A 30 14.94 -2.21 7.84
C ALA A 30 15.74 -1.09 7.17
N GLY A 31 15.31 0.16 7.36
CA GLY A 31 15.91 1.35 6.74
C GLY A 31 15.03 2.02 5.70
N TRP A 32 13.90 1.41 5.34
CA TRP A 32 12.94 2.02 4.43
C TRP A 32 11.86 2.82 5.17
N PRO A 33 11.41 3.98 4.63
CA PRO A 33 10.48 4.84 5.35
C PRO A 33 9.15 4.11 5.48
N LYS A 34 8.60 4.12 6.69
CA LYS A 34 7.28 3.55 6.93
C LYS A 34 6.25 4.41 6.24
N ALA A 35 5.41 3.79 5.41
CA ALA A 35 4.22 4.49 4.96
C ALA A 35 3.38 4.79 6.21
N THR A 36 2.79 5.98 6.24
CA THR A 36 1.82 6.39 7.24
C THR A 36 0.48 6.65 6.56
N SER A 37 -0.61 6.66 7.34
CA SER A 37 -1.94 6.99 6.82
C SER A 37 -1.95 8.36 6.12
N ALA A 38 -1.26 9.35 6.68
CA ALA A 38 -1.11 10.68 6.07
C ALA A 38 -0.42 10.62 4.70
N LEU A 39 0.62 9.82 4.57
CA LEU A 39 1.34 9.64 3.31
C LEU A 39 0.50 8.89 2.27
N LEU A 40 -0.21 7.84 2.68
CA LEU A 40 -1.16 7.12 1.83
C LEU A 40 -2.28 8.03 1.34
N GLN A 41 -2.75 8.94 2.18
CA GLN A 41 -3.77 9.92 1.81
C GLN A 41 -3.23 10.92 0.78
N LYS A 42 -2.00 11.43 0.96
CA LYS A 42 -1.33 12.28 -0.05
C LYS A 42 -1.11 11.52 -1.36
N PHE A 43 -0.67 10.27 -1.29
CA PHE A 43 -0.47 9.43 -2.46
C PHE A 43 -1.80 9.21 -3.19
N ARG A 44 -2.89 8.93 -2.45
CA ARG A 44 -4.23 8.78 -3.01
C ARG A 44 -4.69 10.06 -3.70
N ASP A 45 -4.49 11.21 -3.09
CA ASP A 45 -4.85 12.50 -3.66
C ASP A 45 -4.06 12.80 -4.95
N ALA A 46 -2.74 12.57 -4.92
CA ALA A 46 -1.85 12.72 -6.07
C ALA A 46 -2.11 11.70 -7.20
N HIS A 47 -2.64 10.52 -6.85
CA HIS A 47 -2.87 9.41 -7.77
C HIS A 47 -4.33 8.95 -7.77
N THR A 48 -5.29 9.87 -7.64
CA THR A 48 -6.73 9.57 -7.68
C THR A 48 -7.15 8.79 -8.93
N ALA A 49 -6.43 8.99 -10.05
CA ALA A 49 -6.62 8.24 -11.29
C ALA A 49 -6.34 6.71 -11.17
N LEU A 50 -5.55 6.27 -10.19
CA LEU A 50 -5.32 4.84 -9.91
C LEU A 50 -6.47 4.21 -9.12
N PHE A 51 -7.28 5.04 -8.44
CA PHE A 51 -8.39 4.65 -7.57
C PHE A 51 -9.71 4.59 -8.36
N THR A 52 -9.74 3.79 -9.43
CA THR A 52 -10.94 3.66 -10.29
C THR A 52 -12.07 2.87 -9.64
N HIS A 53 -11.75 2.03 -8.65
CA HIS A 53 -12.70 1.22 -7.87
C HIS A 53 -12.96 1.78 -6.45
N GLY A 54 -12.88 3.10 -6.27
CA GLY A 54 -13.11 3.75 -4.98
C GLY A 54 -11.87 3.76 -4.08
N ASP A 55 -12.00 3.41 -2.79
CA ASP A 55 -10.89 3.42 -1.82
C ASP A 55 -10.12 2.09 -1.73
N LEU A 56 -10.16 1.28 -2.79
CA LEU A 56 -9.51 -0.02 -2.81
C LEU A 56 -8.06 0.08 -3.28
N TRP A 57 -7.16 -0.53 -2.51
CA TRP A 57 -5.72 -0.54 -2.77
C TRP A 57 -5.29 -1.90 -3.30
N SER A 58 -4.87 -1.95 -4.56
CA SER A 58 -4.14 -3.10 -5.13
C SER A 58 -2.74 -3.18 -4.56
N LEU A 59 -2.38 -4.28 -3.90
CA LEU A 59 -1.03 -4.47 -3.37
C LEU A 59 0.04 -4.37 -4.46
N ASP A 60 -0.08 -5.04 -5.61
CA ASP A 60 0.98 -4.98 -6.64
C ASP A 60 1.15 -3.57 -7.25
N GLN A 61 0.06 -3.01 -7.76
CA GLN A 61 0.08 -1.73 -8.48
C GLN A 61 0.41 -0.55 -7.54
N HIS A 62 -0.31 -0.43 -6.41
CA HIS A 62 -0.10 0.68 -5.48
C HIS A 62 1.19 0.51 -4.70
N ARG A 63 1.66 -0.71 -4.38
CA ARG A 63 2.98 -0.87 -3.73
C ARG A 63 4.09 -0.41 -4.65
N LYS A 64 4.11 -0.81 -5.92
CA LYS A 64 5.15 -0.38 -6.87
C LYS A 64 5.15 1.14 -7.03
N LYS A 65 3.97 1.74 -7.21
CA LYS A 65 3.85 3.20 -7.33
C LYS A 65 4.18 3.93 -6.05
N LEU A 66 3.75 3.43 -4.90
CA LEU A 66 4.05 4.03 -3.61
C LEU A 66 5.55 3.91 -3.30
N MET A 67 6.19 2.79 -3.62
CA MET A 67 7.64 2.60 -3.50
C MET A 67 8.47 3.57 -4.37
N ASP A 68 8.00 3.87 -5.57
CA ASP A 68 8.60 4.86 -6.47
C ASP A 68 8.35 6.30 -5.98
N TRP A 69 7.16 6.55 -5.42
CA TRP A 69 6.73 7.88 -4.97
C TRP A 69 7.25 8.26 -3.57
N LEU A 70 7.35 7.29 -2.65
CA LEU A 70 7.82 7.49 -1.27
C LEU A 70 9.14 8.26 -1.19
N PRO A 71 10.25 7.79 -1.81
CA PRO A 71 11.54 8.45 -1.66
C PRO A 71 11.56 9.85 -2.26
N ARG A 72 10.62 10.16 -3.17
CA ARG A 72 10.45 11.50 -3.76
C ARG A 72 9.63 12.45 -2.87
N ASN A 73 8.83 11.91 -1.95
CA ASN A 73 7.87 12.68 -1.15
C ASN A 73 7.99 12.38 0.36
N SER A 74 9.13 11.83 0.80
CA SER A 74 9.43 11.48 2.19
C SER A 74 10.15 12.61 2.93
N GLU A 75 9.67 13.85 2.76
CA GLU A 75 10.12 15.04 3.49
C GLU A 75 9.28 15.29 4.74
#